data_AF-A0A2V6ZU61-F1
#
_entry.id   AF-A0A2V6ZU61-F1
#
_cell.length_a   1.000
_cell.length_b   1.000
_cell.length_c   1.000
_cell.angle_alpha   90.00
_cell.angle_beta   90.00
_cell.angle_gamma   90.00
#
_symmetry.space_group_name_H-M   'P 1'
#
loop_
_entity.id
_entity.type
_entity.pdbx_description
1 polymer ?
#
loop_
_entity_poly.entity_id
_entity_poly.type
_entity_poly.pdbx_seq_one_letter_code
_entity_poly.pdbx_strand_id
1 'polypeptide(L)'
;MITWIHAGPSVAAAFLGSLVECVEAATIVLAVGTVRGWRSALAGALAGVAVLAGLVGLLGPALSTIPVSLLQVVIGVLLLLFGLSWLRKAVMRAGGVMPLRDEQRAFASTTATLRIPTATTSRRWD
;
A
#
# COMPACT_ATOMS: atom_id res chain seq x y z
N MET A 1 -32.94 -10.87 -5.19
CA MET A 1 -32.19 -10.98 -6.45
C MET A 1 -31.02 -10.01 -6.36
N ILE A 2 -29.77 -10.48 -6.50
CA ILE A 2 -28.61 -9.56 -6.55
C ILE A 2 -28.76 -8.76 -7.84
N THR A 3 -29.06 -7.47 -7.71
CA THR A 3 -28.98 -6.52 -8.82
C THR A 3 -27.51 -6.37 -9.17
N TRP A 4 -27.07 -7.09 -10.20
CA TRP A 4 -25.69 -7.07 -10.74
C TRP A 4 -25.14 -5.66 -10.99
N ILE A 5 -26.03 -4.70 -11.20
CA ILE A 5 -25.75 -3.26 -11.32
C ILE A 5 -25.02 -2.71 -10.07
N HIS A 6 -25.30 -3.23 -8.88
CA HIS A 6 -24.65 -2.81 -7.64
C HIS A 6 -23.48 -3.73 -7.27
N ALA A 7 -23.64 -5.05 -7.41
CA ALA A 7 -22.61 -6.00 -6.97
C ALA A 7 -21.39 -6.04 -7.89
N GLY A 8 -21.57 -5.89 -9.21
CA GLY A 8 -20.47 -5.95 -10.17
C GLY A 8 -19.37 -4.92 -9.90
N PRO A 9 -19.70 -3.62 -9.80
CA PRO A 9 -18.71 -2.58 -9.49
C PRO A 9 -17.97 -2.79 -8.17
N SER A 10 -18.68 -3.19 -7.11
CA SER A 10 -18.07 -3.44 -5.79
C SER A 10 -17.08 -4.60 -5.83
N VAL A 11 -17.45 -5.70 -6.50
CA VAL A 11 -16.60 -6.88 -6.65
C VAL A 11 -15.37 -6.55 -7.49
N ALA A 12 -15.54 -5.85 -8.61
CA ALA A 12 -14.42 -5.45 -9.47
C ALA A 12 -13.44 -4.53 -8.75
N ALA A 13 -13.95 -3.52 -8.03
CA ALA A 13 -13.12 -2.60 -7.26
C ALA A 13 -12.37 -3.31 -6.12
N ALA A 14 -13.05 -4.18 -5.36
CA ALA A 14 -12.42 -4.95 -4.29
C ALA A 14 -11.37 -5.92 -4.84
N PHE A 15 -11.66 -6.63 -5.94
CA PHE A 15 -10.74 -7.57 -6.57
C PHE A 15 -9.49 -6.86 -7.10
N LEU A 16 -9.65 -5.83 -7.94
CA LEU A 16 -8.52 -5.09 -8.51
C LEU A 16 -7.69 -4.39 -7.43
N GLY A 17 -8.35 -3.80 -6.42
CA GLY A 17 -7.66 -3.24 -5.26
C GLY A 17 -6.84 -4.29 -4.53
N SER A 18 -7.46 -5.41 -4.15
CA SER A 18 -6.77 -6.50 -3.43
C SER A 18 -5.63 -7.13 -4.23
N LEU A 19 -5.73 -7.17 -5.57
CA LEU A 19 -4.67 -7.67 -6.45
C LEU A 19 -3.43 -6.76 -6.37
N VAL A 20 -3.62 -5.44 -6.44
CA VAL A 20 -2.52 -4.47 -6.34
C VAL A 20 -1.83 -4.58 -4.98
N GLU A 21 -2.62 -4.60 -3.90
CA GLU A 21 -2.10 -4.76 -2.53
C GLU A 21 -1.32 -6.08 -2.36
N CYS A 22 -1.81 -7.17 -2.96
CA CYS A 22 -1.12 -8.46 -2.95
C CYS A 22 0.24 -8.40 -3.65
N VAL A 23 0.30 -7.78 -4.83
CA VAL A 23 1.56 -7.60 -5.57
C VAL A 23 2.52 -6.70 -4.80
N GLU A 24 2.02 -5.62 -4.18
CA GLU A 24 2.84 -4.73 -3.35
C GLU A 24 3.43 -5.47 -2.13
N ALA A 25 2.59 -6.17 -1.37
CA ALA A 25 3.05 -6.98 -0.25
C ALA A 25 4.08 -8.06 -0.69
N ALA A 26 3.83 -8.74 -1.80
CA ALA A 26 4.74 -9.76 -2.33
C ALA A 26 6.09 -9.16 -2.76
N THR A 27 6.08 -7.98 -3.39
CA THR A 27 7.32 -7.30 -3.79
C THR A 27 8.11 -6.78 -2.59
N ILE A 28 7.46 -6.33 -1.52
CA ILE A 28 8.13 -5.98 -0.25
C ILE A 28 8.81 -7.23 0.35
N VAL A 29 8.09 -8.36 0.44
CA VAL A 29 8.65 -9.61 0.97
C VAL A 29 9.82 -10.08 0.12
N LEU A 30 9.73 -10.00 -1.21
CA LEU A 30 10.82 -10.35 -2.11
C LEU A 30 12.03 -9.42 -1.95
N ALA A 31 11.81 -8.11 -1.85
CA ALA A 31 12.86 -7.13 -1.65
C ALA A 31 13.59 -7.36 -0.31
N VAL A 32 12.86 -7.57 0.78
CA VAL A 32 13.45 -7.88 2.09
C VAL A 32 14.12 -9.26 2.08
N GLY A 33 13.52 -10.24 1.41
CA GLY A 33 14.04 -11.60 1.29
C GLY A 33 15.40 -11.66 0.58
N THR A 34 15.57 -10.86 -0.48
CA THR A 34 16.82 -10.77 -1.25
C THR A 34 17.90 -9.96 -0.54
N VAL A 35 17.55 -8.92 0.22
CA VAL A 35 18.52 -8.03 0.89
C VAL A 35 18.91 -8.52 2.29
N ARG A 36 17.95 -9.03 3.07
CA ARG A 36 18.11 -9.30 4.51
C ARG A 36 17.89 -10.77 4.89
N GLY A 37 17.46 -11.59 3.94
CA GLY A 37 17.28 -13.03 4.08
C GLY A 37 15.82 -13.48 4.20
N TRP A 38 15.53 -14.65 3.62
CA TRP A 38 14.18 -15.21 3.53
C TRP A 38 13.52 -15.52 4.87
N ARG A 39 14.30 -15.94 5.88
CA ARG A 39 13.76 -16.23 7.22
C ARG A 39 13.14 -14.99 7.85
N SER A 40 13.83 -13.85 7.79
CA SER A 40 13.31 -12.58 8.32
C SER A 40 12.13 -12.05 7.51
N ALA A 41 12.15 -12.20 6.18
CA ALA A 41 11.08 -11.73 5.31
C ALA A 41 9.77 -12.50 5.53
N LEU A 42 9.84 -13.83 5.58
CA LEU A 42 8.68 -14.69 5.84
C LEU A 42 8.16 -14.54 7.27
N ALA A 43 9.05 -14.42 8.26
CA ALA A 43 8.64 -14.14 9.64
C ALA A 43 7.91 -12.79 9.75
N GLY A 44 8.40 -11.76 9.06
CA GLY A 44 7.73 -10.45 8.99
C GLY A 44 6.36 -10.53 8.31
N ALA A 45 6.25 -11.27 7.20
CA ALA A 45 4.98 -11.47 6.51
C ALA A 45 3.95 -12.18 7.40
N LEU A 46 4.35 -13.27 8.07
CA LEU A 46 3.49 -13.99 9.02
C LEU A 46 3.08 -13.13 10.21
N ALA A 47 4.02 -12.35 10.77
CA ALA A 47 3.71 -11.41 11.84
C ALA A 47 2.71 -10.35 11.38
N GLY A 48 2.87 -9.83 10.17
CA GLY A 48 1.92 -8.89 9.56
C GLY A 48 0.51 -9.47 9.43
N VAL A 49 0.41 -10.71 8.92
CA VAL A 49 -0.88 -11.43 8.83
C VAL A 49 -1.50 -11.64 10.21
N ALA A 50 -0.70 -12.04 11.21
CA ALA A 50 -1.20 -12.23 12.58
C ALA A 50 -1.71 -10.92 13.19
N VAL A 51 -0.99 -9.81 13.01
CA VAL A 51 -1.42 -8.48 13.46
C VAL A 51 -2.71 -8.06 12.75
N LEU A 52 -2.79 -8.25 11.44
CA LEU A 52 -4.01 -7.95 10.67
C LEU A 52 -5.20 -8.78 11.16
N ALA A 53 -5.02 -10.08 11.38
CA ALA A 53 -6.05 -10.96 11.91
C ALA A 53 -6.53 -10.50 13.30
N GLY A 54 -5.59 -10.10 14.18
CA GLY A 54 -5.91 -9.53 15.49
C GLY A 54 -6.71 -8.23 15.39
N LEU A 55 -6.31 -7.32 14.50
CA LEU A 55 -7.03 -6.07 14.25
C LEU A 55 -8.44 -6.34 13.72
N VAL A 56 -8.60 -7.24 12.76
CA VAL A 56 -9.92 -7.62 12.22
C VAL A 56 -10.80 -8.26 13.30
N GLY A 57 -10.24 -9.14 14.13
CA GLY A 57 -10.97 -9.76 15.23
C GLY A 57 -11.43 -8.75 16.28
N LEU A 58 -10.60 -7.74 16.59
CA LEU A 58 -10.89 -6.74 17.61
C LEU A 58 -11.80 -5.60 17.11
N LEU A 59 -11.52 -5.06 15.92
CA LEU A 59 -12.23 -3.90 15.36
C LEU A 59 -13.39 -4.31 14.45
N GLY A 60 -13.39 -5.52 13.90
CA GLY A 60 -14.46 -6.03 13.04
C GLY A 60 -15.85 -5.93 13.67
N PRO A 61 -16.05 -6.28 14.95
CA PRO A 61 -17.34 -6.10 15.63
C PRO A 61 -17.79 -4.63 15.69
N ALA A 62 -16.88 -3.66 15.72
CA ALA A 62 -17.28 -2.23 15.70
C ALA A 62 -18.01 -1.86 14.40
N LEU A 63 -17.78 -2.59 13.30
CA LEU A 63 -18.50 -2.39 12.03
C LEU A 63 -19.98 -2.78 12.13
N SER A 64 -20.39 -3.62 13.09
CA SER A 64 -21.82 -3.93 13.28
C SER A 64 -22.59 -2.78 13.94
N THR A 65 -21.88 -1.87 14.61
CA THR A 65 -22.49 -0.68 15.24
C THR A 65 -22.58 0.53 14.30
N ILE A 66 -21.79 0.54 13.21
CA ILE A 66 -21.71 1.68 12.28
C ILE A 66 -22.55 1.38 11.04
N PRO A 67 -23.35 2.35 10.53
CA PRO A 67 -24.07 2.17 9.27
C PRO A 67 -23.09 1.94 8.10
N VAL A 68 -23.02 0.69 7.61
CA VAL A 68 -22.08 0.29 6.55
C VAL A 68 -22.27 1.13 5.28
N SER A 69 -23.49 1.56 4.98
CA SER A 69 -23.78 2.42 3.83
C SER A 69 -23.07 3.77 3.90
N LEU A 70 -23.00 4.38 5.10
CA LEU A 70 -22.29 5.65 5.29
C LEU A 70 -20.78 5.44 5.10
N LEU A 71 -20.25 4.35 5.66
CA LEU A 71 -18.84 3.99 5.51
C LEU A 71 -18.47 3.75 4.05
N GLN A 72 -19.32 3.06 3.29
CA GLN A 72 -19.13 2.81 1.86
C GLN A 72 -19.12 4.11 1.04
N VAL A 73 -20.00 5.06 1.33
CA VAL A 73 -20.01 6.35 0.63
C VAL A 73 -18.73 7.14 0.94
N VAL A 74 -18.36 7.25 2.22
CA VAL A 74 -17.14 7.97 2.62
C VAL A 74 -15.89 7.34 2.01
N ILE A 75 -15.71 6.02 2.15
CA ILE A 75 -14.57 5.30 1.58
C ILE A 75 -14.61 5.39 0.05
N GLY A 76 -15.77 5.23 -0.57
CA GLY A 76 -15.94 5.32 -2.02
C GLY A 76 -15.52 6.69 -2.56
N VAL A 77 -15.90 7.78 -1.90
CA VAL A 77 -15.47 9.14 -2.26
C VAL A 77 -13.96 9.30 -2.09
N LEU A 78 -13.38 8.83 -0.98
CA LEU A 78 -11.93 8.88 -0.77
C LEU A 78 -11.18 8.10 -1.86
N LEU A 79 -11.58 6.85 -2.13
CA LEU A 79 -10.98 6.02 -3.17
C LEU A 79 -11.11 6.66 -4.55
N LEU A 80 -12.25 7.30 -4.85
CA LEU A 80 -12.44 8.02 -6.11
C LEU A 80 -11.48 9.20 -6.24
N LEU A 81 -11.34 10.04 -5.19
CA LEU A 81 -10.45 11.21 -5.22
C LEU A 81 -8.96 10.82 -5.32
N PHE A 82 -8.55 9.82 -4.55
CA PHE A 82 -7.19 9.27 -4.63
C PHE A 82 -6.95 8.62 -6.00
N GLY A 83 -7.86 7.74 -6.44
CA GLY A 83 -7.77 7.05 -7.73
C GLY A 83 -7.71 8.02 -8.92
N LEU A 84 -8.52 9.08 -8.93
CA LEU A 84 -8.50 10.12 -9.97
C LEU A 84 -7.16 10.84 -10.03
N SER A 85 -6.55 11.13 -8.88
CA SER A 85 -5.23 11.78 -8.82
C SER A 85 -4.14 10.92 -9.43
N TRP A 86 -4.23 9.60 -9.24
CA TRP A 86 -3.32 8.62 -9.83
C TRP A 86 -3.58 8.42 -11.32
N LEU A 87 -4.85 8.25 -11.72
CA LEU A 87 -5.26 8.09 -13.11
C LEU A 87 -4.85 9.31 -13.94
N ARG A 88 -5.08 10.53 -13.43
CA ARG A 88 -4.65 11.77 -14.09
C ARG A 88 -3.15 11.74 -14.39
N LYS A 89 -2.33 11.37 -13.41
CA LYS A 89 -0.86 11.26 -13.61
C LYS A 89 -0.51 10.16 -14.61
N ALA A 90 -1.19 9.03 -14.57
CA ALA A 90 -0.97 7.93 -15.52
C ALA A 90 -1.29 8.35 -16.96
N VAL A 91 -2.43 9.01 -17.19
CA VAL A 91 -2.85 9.50 -18.51
C VAL A 91 -1.88 10.57 -19.04
N MET A 92 -1.47 11.53 -18.20
CA MET A 92 -0.50 12.56 -18.62
C MET A 92 0.87 11.96 -18.99
N ARG A 93 1.29 10.88 -18.33
CA ARG A 93 2.53 10.16 -18.67
C ARG A 93 2.38 9.33 -19.94
N ALA A 94 1.26 8.64 -20.10
CA ALA A 94 0.96 7.89 -21.32
C ALA A 94 0.85 8.80 -22.56
N GLY A 95 0.31 10.02 -22.38
CA GLY A 95 0.21 11.04 -23.42
C GLY A 95 1.48 11.87 -23.65
N GLY A 96 2.61 11.54 -23.01
CA GLY A 96 3.89 12.22 -23.21
C GLY A 96 4.00 13.65 -22.67
N VAL A 97 2.94 14.18 -22.04
CA VAL A 97 2.92 15.52 -21.43
C VAL A 97 3.79 15.58 -20.18
N MET A 98 3.86 14.46 -19.44
CA MET A 98 4.68 14.33 -18.25
C MET A 98 5.80 13.31 -18.49
N PRO A 99 7.08 13.67 -18.27
CA PRO A 99 8.20 12.75 -18.51
C PRO A 99 8.12 11.53 -17.58
N LEU A 100 8.52 10.35 -18.11
CA LEU A 100 8.63 9.13 -17.30
C LEU A 100 9.68 9.34 -16.21
N ARG A 101 9.33 8.93 -14.98
CA ARG A 101 10.23 9.08 -13.85
C ARG A 101 11.33 8.04 -13.95
N ASP A 102 12.56 8.48 -14.14
CA ASP A 102 13.75 7.63 -14.17
C ASP A 102 14.10 7.19 -12.74
N GLU A 103 13.63 6.00 -12.37
CA GLU A 103 13.80 5.46 -11.03
C GLU A 103 15.25 5.10 -10.72
N GLN A 104 16.08 4.81 -11.74
CA GLN A 104 17.49 4.49 -11.53
C GLN A 104 18.28 5.68 -10.98
N ARG A 105 18.00 6.89 -11.49
CA ARG A 105 18.63 8.12 -10.99
C ARG A 105 18.18 8.45 -9.56
N ALA A 106 16.90 8.23 -9.25
CA ALA A 106 16.35 8.47 -7.91
C ALA A 106 16.87 7.46 -6.87
N PHE A 107 17.09 6.21 -7.29
CA PHE A 107 17.66 5.18 -6.43
C PHE A 107 19.14 5.44 -6.13
N ALA A 108 19.91 5.86 -7.14
CA ALA A 108 21.33 6.18 -6.98
C ALA A 108 21.57 7.31 -5.97
N SER A 109 20.76 8.37 -6.00
CA SER A 109 20.87 9.48 -5.05
C SER A 109 20.52 9.06 -3.62
N THR A 110 19.44 8.30 -3.43
CA THR A 110 19.00 7.82 -2.11
C THR A 110 20.02 6.85 -1.50
N THR A 111 20.59 5.95 -2.31
CA THR A 111 21.63 5.01 -1.87
C THR A 111 22.91 5.75 -1.47
N ALA A 112 23.27 6.82 -2.17
CA ALA A 112 24.42 7.65 -1.80
C ALA A 112 24.23 8.33 -0.44
N THR A 113 23.01 8.78 -0.11
CA THR A 113 22.71 9.38 1.20
C THR A 113 22.75 8.37 2.34
N LEU A 114 22.25 7.14 2.13
CA LEU A 114 22.22 6.07 3.13
C LEU A 114 23.57 5.39 3.34
N ARG A 115 24.47 5.45 2.36
CA ARG A 115 25.83 4.89 2.45
C ARG A 115 26.78 5.79 3.25
N ILE A 116 26.44 7.07 3.45
CA ILE A 116 27.13 7.92 4.42
C ILE A 116 26.79 7.34 5.79
N PRO A 117 27.76 6.82 6.56
CA PRO A 117 27.51 6.45 7.94
C PRO A 117 27.04 7.72 8.64
N THR A 118 25.80 7.79 9.07
CA THR A 118 25.40 8.72 10.11
C THR A 118 26.25 8.35 11.32
N ALA A 119 27.40 9.02 11.46
CA ALA A 119 28.16 9.04 12.68
C ALA A 119 27.13 9.33 13.75
N THR A 120 26.84 8.33 14.57
CA THR A 120 25.95 8.47 15.69
C THR A 120 26.70 9.43 16.60
N THR A 121 26.44 10.72 16.46
CA THR A 121 26.88 11.71 17.44
C THR A 121 26.08 11.34 18.68
N SER A 122 26.65 10.47 19.51
CA SER A 122 26.25 10.32 20.89
C SER A 122 26.48 11.68 21.52
N ARG A 123 25.47 12.55 21.43
CA ARG A 123 25.35 13.72 22.28
C ARG A 123 25.19 13.15 23.68
N ARG A 124 26.33 12.98 24.35
CA ARG A 124 26.44 12.76 25.78
C ARG A 124 25.71 13.93 26.45
N TRP A 125 24.57 13.62 27.05
CA TRP A 125 23.84 14.52 27.91
C TRP A 125 24.61 14.56 29.24
N ASP A 126 25.62 15.41 29.30
CA ASP A 126 26.19 15.91 30.56
C ASP A 126 25.48 17.25 30.89
#